data_AF-A0A7Y0CG12-F1
#
_entry.id   AF-A0A7Y0CG12-F1
#
_cell.length_a   1.000
_cell.length_b   1.000
_cell.length_c   1.000
_cell.angle_alpha   90.00
_cell.angle_beta   90.00
_cell.angle_gamma   90.00
#
_symmetry.space_group_name_H-M   'P 1'
#
loop_
_entity.id
_entity.type
_entity.pdbx_description
1 polymer ?
#
loop_
_entity_poly.entity_id
_entity_poly.type
_entity_poly.pdbx_seq_one_letter_code
_entity_poly.pdbx_strand_id
1 'polypeptide(L)'
;AAVLASWSAGESRVATLAVRPERAEALRARSVDATEQLDLTDAWLARVAADRDVVHVPFTSAWELAEEVVGYGDAVVVLAPQAVRETVLRLLRVAATLDAAGDTHG
;
A
#
# COMPACT_ATOMS: atom_id res chain seq x y z
N ALA A 1 13.88 26.43 -12.41
CA ALA A 1 13.28 25.08 -12.45
C ALA A 1 13.44 24.33 -11.12
N ALA A 2 14.62 24.33 -10.48
CA ALA A 2 14.89 23.53 -9.26
C ALA A 2 14.02 23.87 -8.01
N VAL A 3 13.54 25.12 -7.88
CA VAL A 3 12.78 25.57 -6.69
C VAL A 3 11.34 25.03 -6.66
N LEU A 4 10.76 24.66 -7.81
CA LEU A 4 9.43 24.03 -7.86
C LEU A 4 9.50 22.52 -7.54
N ALA A 5 10.64 21.87 -7.79
CA ALA A 5 10.85 20.45 -7.49
C ALA A 5 11.00 20.18 -5.99
N SER A 6 11.55 21.13 -5.22
CA SER A 6 11.70 21.00 -3.77
C SER A 6 10.39 21.17 -3.01
N TRP A 7 9.35 21.73 -3.63
CA TRP A 7 8.02 21.87 -3.02
C TRP A 7 7.12 20.66 -3.29
N SER A 8 7.40 19.87 -4.33
CA SER A 8 6.67 18.63 -4.62
C SER A 8 7.34 17.37 -4.07
N ALA A 9 8.65 17.39 -3.81
CA ALA A 9 9.36 16.29 -3.21
C ALA A 9 9.10 16.23 -1.69
N GLY A 10 7.93 15.73 -1.30
CA GLY A 10 7.71 15.30 0.07
C GLY A 10 8.81 14.35 0.51
N GLU A 11 9.19 14.39 1.79
CA GLU A 11 10.24 13.53 2.34
C GLU A 11 10.00 12.06 1.94
N SER A 12 11.02 11.47 1.30
CA SER A 12 10.99 10.08 0.86
C SER A 12 10.88 9.19 2.09
N ARG A 13 9.78 8.46 2.19
CA ARG A 13 9.46 7.53 3.27
C ARG A 13 9.38 6.13 2.68
N VAL A 14 9.42 5.10 3.52
CA VAL A 14 9.34 3.71 3.09
C VAL A 14 8.07 3.09 3.65
N ALA A 15 7.31 2.42 2.77
CA ALA A 15 6.14 1.64 3.15
C ALA A 15 6.49 0.14 3.16
N THR A 16 5.96 -0.59 4.14
CA THR A 16 6.08 -2.04 4.21
C THR A 16 4.80 -2.66 3.69
N LEU A 17 4.91 -3.47 2.64
CA LEU A 17 3.80 -4.06 1.90
C LEU A 17 3.93 -5.59 1.91
N ALA A 18 2.83 -6.30 2.13
CA ALA A 18 2.73 -7.74 1.91
C ALA A 18 2.10 -8.00 0.53
N VAL A 19 2.85 -8.63 -0.36
CA VAL A 19 2.51 -8.81 -1.77
C VAL A 19 2.41 -10.30 -2.08
N ARG A 20 1.31 -10.70 -2.74
CA ARG A 20 1.17 -12.08 -3.23
C ARG A 20 2.31 -12.45 -4.19
N PRO A 21 2.75 -13.73 -4.22
CA PRO A 21 3.75 -14.18 -5.19
C PRO A 21 3.35 -13.82 -6.63
N GLU A 22 4.32 -13.42 -7.46
CA GLU A 22 4.13 -13.10 -8.89
C GLU A 22 3.13 -11.97 -9.18
N ARG A 23 2.83 -11.14 -8.16
CA ARG A 23 1.96 -9.97 -8.26
C ARG A 23 2.74 -8.69 -8.00
N ALA A 24 2.20 -7.60 -8.54
CA ALA A 24 2.68 -6.24 -8.35
C ALA A 24 4.19 -6.07 -8.62
N GLU A 25 4.65 -6.58 -9.77
CA GLU A 25 6.05 -6.52 -10.20
C GLU A 25 6.63 -5.09 -10.19
N ALA A 26 5.81 -4.06 -10.44
CA ALA A 26 6.23 -2.67 -10.34
C ALA A 26 6.62 -2.27 -8.90
N LEU A 27 5.90 -2.74 -7.89
CA LEU A 27 6.24 -2.53 -6.48
C LEU A 27 7.51 -3.32 -6.10
N ARG A 28 7.62 -4.57 -6.57
CA ARG A 28 8.80 -5.41 -6.33
C ARG A 28 10.07 -4.82 -6.94
N ALA A 29 9.99 -4.34 -8.17
CA ALA A 29 11.11 -3.70 -8.87
C ALA A 29 11.60 -2.42 -8.18
N ARG A 30 10.73 -1.73 -7.42
CA ARG A 30 11.09 -0.55 -6.61
C ARG A 30 11.47 -0.89 -5.17
N SER A 31 11.49 -2.17 -4.81
CA SER A 31 11.76 -2.56 -3.43
C SER A 31 13.19 -2.22 -3.01
N VAL A 32 13.33 -1.83 -1.74
CA VAL A 32 14.60 -1.56 -1.08
C VAL A 32 14.80 -2.52 0.08
N ASP A 33 16.04 -2.65 0.55
CA ASP A 33 16.33 -3.47 1.72
C ASP A 33 15.63 -2.93 2.97
N ALA A 34 15.11 -3.86 3.77
CA ALA A 34 14.47 -3.53 5.04
C ALA A 34 15.49 -2.93 6.01
N THR A 35 15.14 -1.79 6.63
CA THR A 35 15.90 -1.29 7.79
C THR A 35 15.27 -1.74 9.12
N GLU A 36 13.99 -2.11 9.10
CA GLU A 36 13.23 -2.54 10.28
C GLU A 36 12.64 -3.94 10.08
N GLN A 37 12.73 -4.78 11.11
CA GLN A 37 12.13 -6.10 11.13
C GLN A 37 10.68 -6.02 11.59
N LEU A 38 9.80 -6.77 10.92
CA LEU A 38 8.41 -6.95 11.37
C LEU A 38 8.37 -7.74 12.67
N ASP A 39 7.48 -7.33 13.58
CA ASP A 39 7.14 -8.10 14.77
C ASP A 39 6.17 -9.23 14.42
N LEU A 40 6.72 -10.40 14.10
CA LEU A 40 5.93 -11.60 13.77
C LEU A 40 5.25 -12.24 15.00
N THR A 41 5.40 -11.69 16.21
CA THR A 41 4.60 -12.13 17.36
C THR A 41 3.15 -11.61 17.28
N ASP A 42 2.90 -10.57 16.49
CA ASP A 42 1.56 -10.14 16.13
C ASP A 42 0.89 -11.17 15.20
N ALA A 43 -0.20 -11.77 15.68
CA ALA A 43 -0.91 -12.82 14.96
C ALA A 43 -1.52 -12.36 13.63
N TRP A 44 -1.89 -11.08 13.51
CA TRP A 44 -2.40 -10.51 12.26
C TRP A 44 -1.27 -10.37 11.24
N LEU A 45 -0.11 -9.83 11.64
CA LEU A 45 1.08 -9.74 10.79
C LEU A 45 1.54 -11.12 10.33
N ALA A 46 1.66 -12.08 11.26
CA ALA A 46 2.06 -13.45 10.93
C ALA A 46 1.11 -14.09 9.89
N ARG A 47 -0.20 -13.89 10.03
CA ARG A 47 -1.18 -14.43 9.09
C ARG A 47 -1.11 -13.76 7.72
N VAL A 48 -0.91 -12.45 7.65
CA VAL A 48 -0.80 -11.73 6.37
C VAL A 48 0.51 -12.05 5.65
N ALA A 49 1.60 -12.25 6.39
CA ALA A 49 2.90 -12.62 5.82
C ALA A 49 3.02 -14.11 5.46
N ALA A 50 2.08 -14.96 5.88
CA ALA A 50 2.16 -16.42 5.68
C ALA A 50 2.13 -16.85 4.20
N ASP A 51 1.43 -16.09 3.35
CA ASP A 51 1.27 -16.39 1.91
C ASP A 51 1.76 -15.25 1.00
N ARG A 52 2.56 -14.32 1.54
CA ARG A 52 2.97 -13.08 0.87
C ARG A 52 4.42 -12.73 1.16
N ASP A 53 5.06 -12.14 0.17
CA ASP A 53 6.37 -11.55 0.32
C ASP A 53 6.25 -10.15 0.93
N VAL A 54 7.07 -9.88 1.92
CA VAL A 54 7.16 -8.55 2.53
C VAL A 54 8.20 -7.75 1.75
N VAL A 55 7.77 -6.63 1.17
CA VAL A 55 8.62 -5.70 0.42
C VAL A 55 8.55 -4.30 1.01
N HIS A 56 9.64 -3.55 0.86
CA HIS A 56 9.75 -2.17 1.34
C HIS A 56 9.82 -1.23 0.14
N VAL A 57 8.86 -0.31 0.01
CA VAL A 57 8.73 0.52 -1.19
C VAL A 57 8.85 2.00 -0.81
N PRO A 58 9.82 2.74 -1.39
CA PRO A 58 9.91 4.18 -1.22
C PRO A 58 8.70 4.90 -1.80
N PHE A 59 8.22 5.92 -1.09
CA PHE A 59 7.13 6.78 -1.53
C PHE A 59 7.30 8.20 -0.98
N THR A 60 6.79 9.18 -1.73
CA THR A 60 6.79 10.59 -1.33
C THR A 60 5.39 11.06 -0.92
N SER A 61 4.35 10.47 -1.51
CA SER A 61 2.94 10.77 -1.27
C SER A 61 2.16 9.52 -0.82
N ALA A 62 1.52 9.61 0.35
CA ALA A 62 0.69 8.51 0.86
C ALA A 62 -0.58 8.30 0.02
N TRP A 63 -1.08 9.38 -0.60
CA TRP A 63 -2.24 9.32 -1.48
C TRP A 63 -1.92 8.59 -2.78
N GLU A 64 -0.84 8.97 -3.47
CA GLU A 64 -0.42 8.35 -4.73
C GLU A 64 -0.12 6.85 -4.54
N LEU A 65 0.62 6.51 -3.47
CA LEU A 65 0.88 5.10 -3.15
C LEU A 65 -0.43 4.35 -2.86
N ALA A 66 -1.38 4.98 -2.17
CA ALA A 66 -2.66 4.34 -1.86
C ALA A 66 -3.49 4.08 -3.13
N GLU A 67 -3.54 5.03 -4.07
CA GLU A 67 -4.22 4.84 -5.36
C GLU A 67 -3.63 3.67 -6.15
N GLU A 68 -2.29 3.59 -6.20
CA GLU A 68 -1.60 2.48 -6.83
C GLU A 68 -1.94 1.14 -6.16
N VAL A 69 -1.85 1.07 -4.83
CA VAL A 69 -2.15 -0.16 -4.06
C VAL A 69 -3.60 -0.61 -4.26
N VAL A 70 -4.56 0.31 -4.28
CA VAL A 70 -5.98 0.00 -4.54
C VAL A 70 -6.16 -0.70 -5.89
N GLY A 71 -5.39 -0.30 -6.91
CA GLY A 71 -5.42 -0.93 -8.23
C GLY A 71 -5.01 -2.41 -8.23
N TYR A 72 -4.27 -2.87 -7.22
CA TYR A 72 -3.90 -4.28 -7.06
C TYR A 72 -4.92 -5.12 -6.28
N GLY A 73 -5.92 -4.50 -5.66
CA GLY A 73 -6.96 -5.19 -4.89
C GLY A 73 -6.38 -6.02 -3.74
N ASP A 74 -6.82 -7.27 -3.62
CA ASP A 74 -6.37 -8.19 -2.57
C ASP A 74 -4.91 -8.64 -2.72
N ALA A 75 -4.25 -8.36 -3.85
CA ALA A 75 -2.89 -8.81 -4.11
C ALA A 75 -1.83 -8.07 -3.28
N VAL A 76 -2.16 -6.91 -2.70
CA VAL A 76 -1.25 -6.08 -1.90
C VAL A 76 -1.92 -5.63 -0.61
N VAL A 77 -1.23 -5.80 0.52
CA VAL A 77 -1.68 -5.32 1.83
C VAL A 77 -0.64 -4.38 2.41
N VAL A 78 -1.07 -3.20 2.87
CA VAL A 78 -0.19 -2.24 3.56
C VAL A 78 -0.06 -2.63 5.02
N LEU A 79 1.17 -2.91 5.46
CA LEU A 79 1.50 -3.18 6.86
C LEU A 79 1.87 -1.89 7.60
N ALA A 80 2.67 -1.04 6.96
CA ALA A 80 3.10 0.27 7.47
C ALA A 80 3.42 1.25 6.31
N PRO A 81 3.41 2.58 6.54
CA PRO A 81 2.92 3.24 7.74
C PRO A 81 1.38 3.28 7.80
N GLN A 82 0.83 3.47 8.99
CA GLN A 82 -0.61 3.50 9.24
C GLN A 82 -1.36 4.50 8.34
N ALA A 83 -0.77 5.66 8.07
CA ALA A 83 -1.38 6.69 7.22
C ALA A 83 -1.66 6.20 5.78
N VAL A 84 -0.78 5.37 5.20
CA VAL A 84 -1.00 4.78 3.86
C VAL A 84 -2.11 3.74 3.94
N ARG A 85 -2.08 2.88 4.96
CA ARG A 85 -3.10 1.85 5.20
C ARG A 85 -4.49 2.46 5.35
N GLU A 86 -4.63 3.53 6.14
CA GLU A 86 -5.90 4.24 6.35
C GLU A 86 -6.43 4.85 5.06
N THR A 87 -5.54 5.40 4.22
CA THR A 87 -5.92 5.98 2.92
C THR A 87 -6.42 4.90 1.96
N VAL A 88 -5.72 3.77 1.85
CA VAL A 88 -6.17 2.61 1.06
C VAL A 88 -7.54 2.12 1.52
N LEU A 89 -7.71 1.90 2.84
CA LEU A 89 -8.97 1.43 3.40
C LEU A 89 -10.11 2.42 3.17
N ARG A 90 -9.85 3.73 3.22
CA ARG A 90 -10.84 4.76 2.89
C ARG A 90 -11.30 4.64 1.45
N LEU A 91 -10.37 4.57 0.50
CA LEU A 91 -10.67 4.46 -0.93
C LEU A 91 -11.46 3.18 -1.24
N LEU A 92 -11.04 2.03 -0.70
CA LEU A 92 -11.75 0.75 -0.90
C LEU A 92 -13.16 0.77 -0.31
N ARG A 93 -13.37 1.41 0.84
CA ARG A 93 -14.72 1.56 1.42
C ARG A 93 -15.60 2.44 0.55
N VAL A 94 -15.09 3.57 0.05
CA VAL A 94 -15.83 4.42 -0.90
C VAL A 94 -16.20 3.62 -2.14
N ALA A 95 -15.26 2.89 -2.73
CA ALA A 95 -15.53 2.03 -3.88
C ALA A 95 -16.61 0.97 -3.60
N ALA A 96 -16.56 0.31 -2.44
CA ALA A 96 -17.58 -0.66 -2.03
C ALA A 96 -18.98 -0.04 -1.86
N THR A 97 -19.10 1.24 -1.49
CA THR A 97 -20.41 1.91 -1.44
C THR A 97 -21.01 2.18 -2.82
N LEU A 98 -20.17 2.29 -3.86
CA LEU A 98 -20.67 2.49 -5.23
C LEU A 98 -21.39 1.24 -5.76
N ASP A 99 -20.93 0.05 -5.36
CA ASP A 99 -21.56 -1.23 -5.67
C ASP A 99 -22.99 -1.32 -5.11
N ALA A 100 -23.15 -0.98 -3.82
CA ALA A 100 -24.45 -0.99 -3.13
C ALA A 100 -25.47 0.02 -3.70
N ALA A 101 -25.01 1.13 -4.29
CA ALA A 101 -25.89 2.10 -4.95
C ALA A 101 -26.39 1.61 -6.32
N GLY A 102 -25.59 0.77 -7.00
CA GLY A 102 -25.95 0.12 -8.27
C GLY A 102 -27.05 -0.93 -8.12
N ASP A 103 -27.03 -1.68 -7.01
CA ASP A 103 -28.03 -2.72 -6.71
C ASP A 103 -29.46 -2.18 -6.50
N THR A 104 -29.62 -0.88 -6.26
CA THR A 104 -30.97 -0.26 -6.12
C THR A 104 -31.66 -0.05 -7.49
N HIS A 105 -30.95 -0.27 -8.60
CA HIS A 105 -31.49 -0.18 -9.97
C HIS A 105 -31.57 -1.55 -10.69
N GLY A 106 -31.47 -2.66 -9.95
CA GLY A 106 -31.58 -4.04 -10.46
C GLY A 106 -32.91 -4.72 -10.16
#